data_AF-A0A420BGU5-F1
#
_entry.id   AF-A0A420BGU5-F1
#
_cell.length_a   1.000
_cell.length_b   1.000
_cell.length_c   1.000
_cell.angle_alpha   90.00
_cell.angle_beta   90.00
_cell.angle_gamma   90.00
#
_symmetry.space_group_name_H-M   'P 1'
#
loop_
_entity.id
_entity.type
_entity.pdbx_description
1 polymer ?
#
loop_
_entity_poly.entity_id
_entity_poly.type
_entity_poly.pdbx_seq_one_letter_code
_entity_poly.pdbx_strand_id
1 'polypeptide(L)'
;MEPFLLICTVLGAVASVVAILAYRNDHAKKPKEEKEFLILQFNSTRSLSLSVTEKLEKYCKKYNAFNDLMFEGTTFGEYILMLKNSQKKNLSKEILDTMLSLSPTKPVIDWMVKSLENQFNELLKIDTWLDSKLIIE
;
A
#
# COMPACT_ATOMS: atom_id res chain seq x y z
N MET A 1 -41.57 -30.54 30.23
CA MET A 1 -40.42 -29.60 30.16
C MET A 1 -39.33 -30.10 29.22
N GLU A 2 -39.12 -31.41 29.07
CA GLU A 2 -38.18 -32.04 28.13
C GLU A 2 -38.23 -31.57 26.65
N PRO A 3 -39.39 -31.43 25.98
CA PRO A 3 -39.40 -31.16 24.54
C PRO A 3 -38.93 -29.74 24.18
N PHE A 4 -39.09 -28.77 25.09
CA PHE A 4 -38.67 -27.39 24.88
C PHE A 4 -37.13 -27.25 24.95
N LEU A 5 -36.49 -27.93 25.91
CA LEU A 5 -35.03 -27.96 26.06
C LEU A 5 -34.33 -28.62 24.86
N LEU A 6 -34.94 -29.67 24.30
CA LEU A 6 -34.45 -30.34 23.09
C LEU A 6 -34.50 -29.41 21.85
N ILE A 7 -35.55 -28.62 21.69
CA ILE A 7 -35.66 -27.68 20.57
C ILE A 7 -34.61 -26.56 20.69
N CYS A 8 -34.41 -25.99 21.88
CA CYS A 8 -33.43 -24.92 22.10
C CYS A 8 -31.98 -25.37 21.85
N THR A 9 -31.62 -26.60 22.25
CA THR A 9 -30.28 -27.16 22.04
C THR A 9 -29.98 -27.44 20.57
N VAL A 10 -30.96 -27.94 19.81
CA VAL A 10 -30.81 -28.14 18.36
C VAL A 10 -30.63 -26.81 17.63
N LEU A 11 -31.42 -25.79 17.96
CA LEU A 11 -31.30 -24.46 17.35
C LEU A 11 -29.94 -23.81 17.64
N GLY A 12 -29.43 -23.91 18.88
CA GLY A 12 -28.11 -23.40 19.26
C GLY A 12 -26.96 -24.11 18.54
N ALA A 13 -27.06 -25.44 18.35
CA ALA A 13 -26.07 -26.21 17.61
C ALA A 13 -26.04 -25.81 16.13
N VAL A 14 -27.20 -25.64 15.49
CA VAL A 14 -27.29 -25.22 14.08
C VAL A 14 -26.70 -23.81 13.90
N ALA A 15 -27.04 -22.86 14.78
CA ALA A 15 -26.49 -21.51 14.72
C ALA A 15 -24.96 -21.49 14.88
N SER A 16 -24.43 -22.33 15.78
CA SER A 16 -22.97 -22.47 16.00
C SER A 16 -22.26 -23.04 14.77
N VAL A 17 -22.83 -24.07 14.13
CA VAL A 17 -22.29 -24.65 12.89
C VAL A 17 -22.30 -23.62 11.76
N VAL A 18 -23.39 -22.87 11.59
CA VAL A 18 -23.49 -21.82 10.58
C VAL A 18 -22.48 -20.70 10.84
N ALA A 19 -22.29 -20.28 12.10
CA ALA A 19 -21.29 -19.27 12.46
C ALA A 19 -19.85 -19.75 12.17
N ILE A 20 -19.54 -21.01 12.49
CA ILE A 20 -18.22 -21.60 12.18
C ILE A 20 -18.02 -21.69 10.66
N LEU A 21 -19.04 -22.08 9.90
CA LEU A 21 -18.96 -22.15 8.44
C LEU A 21 -18.83 -20.76 7.81
N ALA A 22 -19.57 -19.76 8.30
CA ALA A 22 -19.47 -18.38 7.83
C ALA A 22 -18.07 -17.80 8.13
N TYR A 23 -17.58 -17.97 9.36
CA TYR A 23 -16.23 -17.56 9.76
C TYR A 23 -15.15 -18.26 8.93
N ARG A 24 -15.28 -19.57 8.71
CA ARG A 24 -14.36 -20.31 7.84
C ARG A 24 -14.46 -19.86 6.39
N ASN A 25 -15.64 -19.54 5.87
CA ASN A 25 -15.80 -19.09 4.48
C ASN A 25 -15.20 -17.68 4.26
N ASP A 26 -15.37 -16.77 5.22
CA ASP A 26 -14.76 -15.44 5.21
C ASP A 26 -13.24 -15.49 5.31
N HIS A 27 -12.69 -16.44 6.07
CA HIS A 27 -11.24 -16.58 6.27
C HIS A 27 -10.55 -17.61 5.35
N ALA A 28 -11.28 -18.52 4.70
CA ALA A 28 -10.73 -19.55 3.80
C ALA A 28 -10.85 -19.21 2.32
N LYS A 29 -11.73 -18.27 1.93
CA LYS A 29 -11.65 -17.71 0.58
C LYS A 29 -10.35 -16.93 0.48
N LYS A 30 -9.49 -17.34 -0.46
CA LYS A 30 -8.28 -16.57 -0.79
C LYS A 30 -8.71 -15.12 -1.03
N PRO A 31 -8.04 -14.14 -0.41
CA PRO A 31 -8.46 -12.74 -0.42
C PRO A 31 -8.22 -12.13 -1.80
N LYS A 32 -9.07 -12.49 -2.77
CA LYS A 32 -8.88 -12.18 -4.18
C LYS A 32 -9.05 -10.69 -4.43
N GLU A 33 -10.12 -10.11 -3.89
CA GLU A 33 -10.42 -8.68 -4.01
C GLU A 33 -9.35 -7.85 -3.31
N GLU A 34 -8.94 -8.25 -2.09
CA GLU A 34 -7.89 -7.53 -1.36
C GLU A 34 -6.54 -7.66 -2.05
N LYS A 35 -6.24 -8.82 -2.67
CA LYS A 35 -5.03 -8.99 -3.48
C LYS A 35 -5.05 -8.10 -4.72
N GLU A 36 -6.18 -7.99 -5.41
CA GLU A 36 -6.35 -7.07 -6.54
C GLU A 36 -6.16 -5.61 -6.08
N PHE A 37 -6.74 -5.23 -4.94
CA PHE A 37 -6.56 -3.91 -4.35
C PHE A 37 -5.10 -3.63 -3.98
N LEU A 38 -4.39 -4.59 -3.38
CA LEU A 38 -2.95 -4.47 -3.09
C LEU A 38 -2.14 -4.22 -4.36
N ILE A 39 -2.41 -4.94 -5.45
CA ILE A 39 -1.73 -4.76 -6.74
C ILE A 39 -1.97 -3.35 -7.28
N LEU A 40 -3.21 -2.87 -7.24
CA LEU A 40 -3.56 -1.52 -7.68
C LEU A 40 -2.84 -0.47 -6.84
N GLN A 41 -2.90 -0.56 -5.51
CA GLN A 41 -2.25 0.39 -4.61
C GLN A 41 -0.73 0.39 -4.77
N PHE A 42 -0.12 -0.79 -4.96
CA PHE A 42 1.31 -0.91 -5.23
C PHE A 42 1.70 -0.20 -6.52
N ASN A 43 0.97 -0.46 -7.61
CA ASN A 43 1.23 0.14 -8.91
C ASN A 43 1.05 1.65 -8.90
N SER A 44 0.00 2.15 -8.25
CA SER A 44 -0.23 3.59 -8.07
C SER A 44 0.91 4.25 -7.30
N THR A 45 1.35 3.65 -6.19
CA THR A 45 2.48 4.14 -5.37
C THR A 45 3.78 4.15 -6.16
N ARG A 46 4.07 3.06 -6.90
CA ARG A 46 5.23 2.97 -7.77
C ARG A 46 5.21 4.04 -8.85
N SER A 47 4.08 4.23 -9.51
CA SER A 47 3.94 5.20 -10.59
C SER A 47 4.13 6.63 -10.10
N LEU A 48 3.55 6.98 -8.94
CA LEU A 48 3.73 8.30 -8.34
C LEU A 48 5.19 8.52 -7.93
N SER A 49 5.84 7.52 -7.34
CA SER A 49 7.25 7.61 -6.95
C SER A 49 8.17 7.91 -8.14
N LEU A 50 7.93 7.23 -9.27
CA LEU A 50 8.68 7.47 -10.51
C LEU A 50 8.44 8.88 -11.03
N SER A 51 7.16 9.31 -11.09
CA SER A 51 6.79 10.65 -11.56
C SER A 51 7.43 11.77 -10.72
N VAL A 52 7.35 11.67 -9.39
CA VAL A 52 7.99 12.63 -8.46
C VAL A 52 9.51 12.68 -8.68
N THR A 53 10.14 11.52 -8.84
CA THR A 53 11.60 11.46 -9.10
C THR A 53 11.96 12.17 -10.40
N GLU A 54 11.20 11.95 -11.47
CA GLU A 54 11.40 12.63 -12.74
C GLU A 54 11.17 14.15 -12.65
N LYS A 55 10.13 14.59 -11.94
CA LYS A 55 9.86 16.01 -11.70
C LYS A 55 11.00 16.68 -10.94
N LEU A 56 11.51 16.04 -9.89
CA LEU A 56 12.67 16.51 -9.12
C LEU A 56 13.92 16.62 -10.00
N GLU A 57 14.21 15.61 -10.80
CA GLU A 57 15.36 15.65 -11.71
C GLU A 57 15.24 16.77 -12.75
N LYS A 58 14.04 16.98 -13.32
CA LYS A 58 13.79 18.08 -14.27
C LYS A 58 13.98 19.43 -13.60
N TYR A 59 13.43 19.61 -12.39
CA TYR A 59 13.63 20.81 -11.59
C TYR A 59 15.12 21.06 -11.36
N CYS A 60 15.85 20.08 -10.84
CA CYS A 60 17.28 20.22 -10.54
C CYS A 60 18.12 20.52 -11.78
N LYS A 61 17.80 19.92 -12.94
CA LYS A 61 18.47 20.22 -14.21
C LYS A 61 18.19 21.65 -14.69
N LYS A 62 16.96 22.14 -14.52
CA LYS A 62 16.55 23.49 -14.96
C LYS A 62 17.21 24.59 -14.13
N TYR A 63 17.35 24.39 -12.81
CA TYR A 63 17.86 25.42 -11.89
C TYR A 63 19.25 25.13 -11.33
N ASN A 64 19.92 24.06 -11.77
CA ASN A 64 21.18 23.59 -11.20
C ASN A 64 21.11 23.30 -9.68
N ALA A 65 19.96 22.82 -9.21
CA ALA A 65 19.62 22.73 -7.78
C ALA A 65 19.98 21.39 -7.11
N PHE A 66 20.77 20.52 -7.76
CA PHE A 66 21.07 19.19 -7.20
C PHE A 66 21.73 19.23 -5.81
N ASN A 67 22.56 20.23 -5.56
CA ASN A 67 23.27 20.41 -4.29
C ASN A 67 22.53 21.37 -3.33
N ASP A 68 21.39 21.92 -3.76
CA ASP A 68 20.60 22.80 -2.92
C ASP A 68 19.84 21.96 -1.90
N LEU A 69 19.62 22.54 -0.72
CA LEU A 69 18.82 21.91 0.32
C LEU A 69 17.35 21.86 -0.10
N MET A 70 16.80 20.65 -0.14
CA MET A 70 15.36 20.41 -0.29
C MET A 70 14.66 20.46 1.06
N PHE A 71 15.30 19.86 2.07
CA PHE A 71 14.91 19.87 3.48
C PHE A 71 16.13 20.14 4.36
N GLU A 72 15.89 20.35 5.66
CA GLU A 72 16.98 20.53 6.62
C GLU A 72 17.92 19.31 6.59
N GLY A 73 19.16 19.55 6.17
CA GLY A 73 20.20 18.52 6.08
C GLY A 73 20.02 17.50 4.94
N THR A 74 19.16 17.75 3.95
CA THR A 74 19.03 16.87 2.77
C THR A 74 18.93 17.68 1.49
N THR A 75 19.88 17.44 0.59
CA THR A 75 19.89 18.03 -0.75
C THR A 75 18.89 17.35 -1.68
N PHE A 76 18.51 18.02 -2.77
CA PHE A 76 17.70 17.38 -3.80
C PHE A 76 18.35 16.12 -4.37
N GLY A 77 19.66 16.15 -4.62
CA GLY A 77 20.40 15.01 -5.15
C GLY A 77 20.35 13.79 -4.21
N GLU A 78 20.53 14.02 -2.92
CA GLU A 78 20.41 12.97 -1.90
C GLU A 78 18.98 12.41 -1.83
N TYR A 79 17.97 13.27 -1.85
CA TYR A 79 16.57 12.84 -1.81
C TYR A 79 16.19 12.02 -3.06
N ILE A 80 16.61 12.45 -4.26
CA ILE A 80 16.43 11.69 -5.51
C ILE A 80 17.09 10.31 -5.40
N LEU A 81 18.31 10.24 -4.86
CA LEU A 81 19.02 8.97 -4.66
C LEU A 81 18.27 8.06 -3.67
N MET A 82 17.74 8.63 -2.58
CA MET A 82 16.92 7.90 -1.62
C MET A 82 15.65 7.34 -2.26
N LEU A 83 14.95 8.13 -3.09
CA LEU A 83 13.75 7.67 -3.81
C LEU A 83 14.09 6.50 -4.76
N LYS A 84 15.14 6.63 -5.57
CA LYS A 84 15.57 5.55 -6.49
C LYS A 84 15.94 4.27 -5.74
N ASN A 85 16.64 4.39 -4.62
CA ASN A 85 16.98 3.25 -3.78
C ASN A 85 15.74 2.60 -3.17
N SER A 86 14.78 3.40 -2.68
CA SER A 86 13.51 2.89 -2.15
C SER A 86 12.70 2.18 -3.24
N GLN A 87 12.62 2.75 -4.45
CA GLN A 87 11.94 2.14 -5.58
C GLN A 87 12.50 0.74 -5.90
N LYS A 88 13.82 0.61 -5.94
CA LYS A 88 14.49 -0.67 -6.21
C LYS A 88 14.25 -1.70 -5.10
N LYS A 89 14.24 -1.27 -3.83
CA LYS A 89 14.14 -2.17 -2.67
C LYS A 89 12.71 -2.54 -2.29
N ASN A 90 11.75 -1.64 -2.55
CA ASN A 90 10.40 -1.72 -1.96
C ASN A 90 9.27 -1.62 -3.00
N LEU A 91 9.50 -1.00 -4.16
CA LEU A 91 8.48 -0.76 -5.20
C LEU A 91 8.87 -1.39 -6.56
N SER A 92 9.65 -2.46 -6.53
CA SER A 92 10.02 -3.20 -7.73
C SER A 92 8.98 -4.29 -8.03
N LYS A 93 8.87 -4.70 -9.30
CA LYS A 93 7.93 -5.76 -9.68
C LYS A 93 8.25 -7.07 -8.98
N GLU A 94 9.54 -7.37 -8.81
CA GLU A 94 10.05 -8.55 -8.12
C GLU A 94 9.58 -8.58 -6.66
N ILE A 95 9.50 -7.42 -5.99
CA ILE A 95 8.97 -7.31 -4.63
C ILE A 95 7.47 -7.62 -4.60
N LEU A 96 6.69 -7.08 -5.53
CA LEU A 96 5.26 -7.42 -5.65
C LEU A 96 5.07 -8.91 -5.91
N ASP A 97 5.79 -9.48 -6.87
CA ASP A 97 5.69 -10.90 -7.20
C ASP A 97 6.05 -11.78 -5.99
N THR A 98 7.08 -11.38 -5.23
CA THR A 98 7.46 -12.04 -3.97
C THR A 98 6.34 -11.96 -2.94
N MET A 99 5.79 -10.77 -2.69
CA MET A 99 4.66 -10.56 -1.75
C MET A 99 3.46 -11.45 -2.11
N LEU A 100 3.14 -11.55 -3.41
CA LEU A 100 1.99 -12.34 -3.87
C LEU A 100 2.25 -13.85 -3.84
N SER A 101 3.50 -14.28 -4.03
CA SER A 101 3.90 -15.70 -4.00
C SER A 101 3.73 -16.32 -2.60
N LEU A 102 3.90 -15.52 -1.55
CA LEU A 102 3.74 -15.92 -0.15
C LEU A 102 2.29 -16.21 0.24
N SER A 103 1.32 -16.00 -0.67
CA SER A 103 -0.10 -16.21 -0.44
C SER A 103 -0.58 -15.53 0.86
N PRO A 104 -0.40 -14.20 0.99
CA PRO A 104 -0.64 -13.48 2.23
C PRO A 104 -2.12 -13.59 2.66
N THR A 105 -2.32 -13.66 3.97
CA THR A 105 -3.66 -13.60 4.57
C THR A 105 -4.23 -12.19 4.47
N LYS A 106 -5.55 -12.03 4.55
CA LYS A 106 -6.21 -10.73 4.51
C LYS A 106 -5.60 -9.69 5.48
N PRO A 107 -5.37 -9.99 6.78
CA PRO A 107 -4.76 -9.02 7.69
C PRO A 107 -3.36 -8.57 7.27
N VAL A 108 -2.59 -9.47 6.64
CA VAL A 108 -1.26 -9.14 6.11
C VAL A 108 -1.38 -8.23 4.89
N ILE A 109 -2.35 -8.51 4.01
CA ILE A 109 -2.65 -7.65 2.86
C ILE A 109 -3.08 -6.25 3.32
N ASP A 110 -3.98 -6.14 4.29
CA ASP A 110 -4.45 -4.86 4.82
C ASP A 110 -3.30 -4.03 5.41
N TRP A 111 -2.37 -4.67 6.12
CA TRP A 111 -1.17 -4.00 6.62
C TRP A 111 -0.24 -3.53 5.49
N MET A 112 -0.02 -4.35 4.47
CA MET A 112 0.78 -3.97 3.29
C MET A 112 0.17 -2.79 2.55
N VAL A 113 -1.14 -2.82 2.32
CA VAL A 113 -1.92 -1.74 1.73
C VAL A 113 -1.74 -0.45 2.52
N LYS A 114 -1.95 -0.48 3.84
CA LYS A 114 -1.79 0.70 4.70
C LYS A 114 -0.38 1.28 4.65
N SER A 115 0.64 0.42 4.58
CA SER A 115 2.03 0.84 4.39
C SER A 115 2.24 1.54 3.04
N LEU A 116 1.62 1.04 1.97
CA LEU A 116 1.66 1.67 0.65
C LEU A 116 0.88 2.99 0.60
N GLU A 117 -0.28 3.08 1.26
CA GLU A 117 -1.06 4.32 1.38
C GLU A 117 -0.26 5.42 2.08
N ASN A 118 0.45 5.10 3.16
CA ASN A 118 1.33 6.05 3.83
C ASN A 118 2.42 6.56 2.89
N GLN A 119 3.09 5.66 2.16
CA GLN A 119 4.11 6.03 1.17
C GLN A 119 3.53 6.89 0.06
N PHE A 120 2.34 6.53 -0.44
CA PHE A 120 1.62 7.30 -1.46
C PHE A 120 1.31 8.71 -0.99
N ASN A 121 0.79 8.85 0.24
CA ASN A 121 0.43 10.15 0.81
C ASN A 121 1.65 11.04 1.02
N GLU A 122 2.78 10.50 1.49
CA GLU A 122 4.01 11.30 1.60
C GLU A 122 4.53 11.73 0.23
N LEU A 123 4.51 10.84 -0.78
CA LEU A 123 4.88 11.19 -2.16
C LEU A 123 3.95 12.26 -2.75
N LEU A 124 2.65 12.19 -2.47
CA LEU A 124 1.67 13.16 -2.97
C LEU A 124 1.91 14.57 -2.42
N LYS A 125 2.35 14.68 -1.15
CA LYS A 125 2.75 15.97 -0.57
C LYS A 125 3.93 16.57 -1.32
N ILE A 126 4.93 15.76 -1.66
CA ILE A 126 6.09 16.21 -2.44
C ILE A 126 5.67 16.61 -3.85
N ASP A 127 4.82 15.82 -4.49
CA ASP A 127 4.30 16.09 -5.83
C ASP A 127 3.56 17.43 -5.88
N THR A 128 2.65 17.65 -4.92
CA THR A 128 1.89 18.89 -4.79
C THR A 128 2.81 20.09 -4.52
N TRP A 129 3.81 19.91 -3.66
CA TRP A 129 4.80 20.95 -3.38
C TRP A 129 5.63 21.30 -4.63
N LEU A 130 6.07 20.30 -5.41
CA LEU A 130 6.77 20.53 -6.67
C LEU A 130 5.91 21.27 -7.68
N ASP A 131 4.65 20.87 -7.83
CA ASP A 131 3.72 21.53 -8.75
C ASP A 131 3.53 23.00 -8.35
N SER A 132 3.44 23.30 -7.05
CA SER A 132 3.39 24.69 -6.56
C SER A 132 4.64 25.50 -6.92
N LYS A 133 5.82 24.87 -6.99
CA LYS A 133 7.07 25.52 -7.39
C LYS A 133 7.16 25.74 -8.90
N LEU A 134 6.53 24.87 -9.68
CA LEU A 134 6.53 24.94 -11.14
C LEU A 134 5.46 25.88 -11.72
N ILE A 135 4.37 26.14 -10.98
CA ILE A 135 3.26 27.03 -11.39
C ILE A 135 3.58 28.52 -11.13
N ILE A 136 4.55 28.82 -10.26
CA ILE A 136 4.94 30.21 -9.93
C ILE A 136 5.93 30.79 -10.98
N GLU A 137 6.14 30.09 -12.09
CA GLU A 137 6.88 30.55 -13.28
C GLU A 137 6.01 30.59 -14.54
#